data_AF-A0A2N1P127-F1
#
_entry.id   AF-A0A2N1P127-F1
#
_cell.length_a   1.000
_cell.length_b   1.000
_cell.length_c   1.000
_cell.angle_alpha   90.00
_cell.angle_beta   90.00
_cell.angle_gamma   90.00
#
_symmetry.space_group_name_H-M   'P 1'
#
loop_
_entity.id
_entity.type
_entity.pdbx_description
1 polymer ?
#
loop_
_entity_poly.entity_id
_entity_poly.type
_entity_poly.pdbx_seq_one_letter_code
_entity_poly.pdbx_strand_id
1 'polypeptide(L)'
;MPKILSNEWFMDKWAKLNDSIWTKLYIIVSVIQTIIVIALEIRVFNRNDSIRENVEEFGNSSTCNIQYSTNRMLRIEQENVIFIIFQLYQLWFCFDAILSQNTIQLIAVTIMNGICAGYSIVQIEEIRIWYMDLNKSCSNVFEKASNPAGYDIPLVITLIIFATVMGFLAFQLYQQFGWIIYRRIGGSIEIQTIYRRQLILVILLKIDLFFLLLFSIESWMTFTLEDQTERLESLYYIPKTIYYYHRVVTFSIIFLEFVVYRSLRRERRYGMLIFIFLWIAVVVDLILILCFSIKTARDSWYFLICFVIFSIMVSIITWVYSIIVTKDFNRGLKEIWYKKNSEFPMDDRHNVILRQLSLD
;
A
#
# COMPACT_ATOMS: atom_id res chain seq x y z
N MET A 1 34.80 -14.29 4.79
CA MET A 1 34.07 -15.10 3.79
C MET A 1 32.56 -14.81 3.87
N PRO A 2 32.00 -13.90 3.05
CA PRO A 2 30.54 -13.70 2.99
C PRO A 2 29.89 -14.05 1.63
N LYS A 3 30.66 -14.32 0.56
CA LYS A 3 30.12 -14.48 -0.81
C LYS A 3 29.45 -15.84 -1.11
N ILE A 4 29.72 -16.88 -0.32
CA ILE A 4 29.18 -18.23 -0.59
C ILE A 4 27.74 -18.36 -0.02
N LEU A 5 27.50 -17.79 1.16
CA LEU A 5 26.17 -17.81 1.81
C LEU A 5 25.09 -17.02 1.04
N SER A 6 25.46 -15.93 0.34
CA SER A 6 24.49 -15.14 -0.42
C SER A 6 23.96 -15.88 -1.65
N ASN A 7 24.83 -16.65 -2.32
CA ASN A 7 24.44 -17.42 -3.49
C ASN A 7 23.53 -18.59 -3.11
N GLU A 8 23.83 -19.34 -2.05
CA GLU A 8 22.95 -20.43 -1.59
C GLU A 8 21.59 -19.93 -1.11
N TRP A 9 21.56 -18.82 -0.36
CA TRP A 9 20.32 -18.18 0.07
C TRP A 9 19.45 -17.72 -1.11
N PHE A 10 20.09 -17.15 -2.14
CA PHE A 10 19.41 -16.72 -3.35
C PHE A 10 18.88 -17.93 -4.12
N MET A 11 19.70 -18.97 -4.32
CA MET A 11 19.32 -20.19 -5.03
C MET A 11 18.16 -20.94 -4.35
N ASP A 12 18.10 -20.96 -3.01
CA ASP A 12 16.98 -21.55 -2.27
C ASP A 12 15.68 -20.73 -2.44
N LYS A 13 15.77 -19.39 -2.49
CA LYS A 13 14.63 -18.54 -2.85
C LYS A 13 14.14 -18.80 -4.28
N TRP A 14 15.06 -18.96 -5.25
CA TRP A 14 14.69 -19.28 -6.63
C TRP A 14 14.12 -20.68 -6.79
N ALA A 15 14.59 -21.65 -6.01
CA ALA A 15 14.01 -23.00 -5.98
C ALA A 15 12.52 -22.93 -5.57
N LYS A 16 12.18 -22.15 -4.54
CA LYS A 16 10.79 -21.95 -4.09
C LYS A 16 9.88 -21.33 -5.15
N LEU A 17 10.41 -20.43 -5.99
CA LEU A 17 9.66 -19.86 -7.12
C LEU A 17 9.36 -20.92 -8.19
N ASN A 18 10.19 -21.96 -8.28
CA ASN A 18 10.10 -23.00 -9.30
C ASN A 18 9.36 -24.27 -8.82
N ASP A 19 8.93 -24.32 -7.55
CA ASP A 19 8.33 -25.51 -6.91
C ASP A 19 7.01 -25.94 -7.55
N SER A 20 6.19 -24.99 -8.02
CA SER A 20 4.83 -25.25 -8.49
C SER A 20 4.52 -24.49 -9.77
N ILE A 21 3.75 -25.12 -10.66
CA ILE A 21 3.23 -24.48 -11.87
C ILE A 21 2.39 -23.25 -11.48
N TRP A 22 1.61 -23.35 -10.41
CA TRP A 22 0.79 -22.24 -9.90
C TRP A 22 1.64 -21.06 -9.42
N THR A 23 2.78 -21.33 -8.78
CA THR A 23 3.71 -20.29 -8.33
C THR A 23 4.30 -19.54 -9.52
N LYS A 24 4.74 -20.26 -10.55
CA LYS A 24 5.28 -19.66 -11.78
C LYS A 24 4.24 -18.82 -12.50
N LEU A 25 3.03 -19.36 -12.68
CA LEU A 25 1.92 -18.64 -13.32
C LEU A 25 1.56 -17.37 -12.55
N TYR A 26 1.48 -17.44 -11.22
CA TYR A 26 1.17 -16.26 -10.40
C TYR A 26 2.19 -15.14 -10.56
N ILE A 27 3.48 -15.47 -10.54
CA ILE A 27 4.56 -14.47 -10.71
C ILE A 27 4.53 -13.90 -12.13
N ILE A 28 4.44 -14.74 -13.15
CA ILE A 28 4.41 -14.31 -14.55
C ILE A 28 3.22 -13.37 -14.77
N VAL A 29 2.03 -13.76 -14.32
CA VAL A 29 0.83 -12.92 -14.45
C VAL A 29 0.99 -11.62 -13.64
N SER A 30 1.55 -11.65 -12.44
CA SER A 30 1.82 -10.43 -11.66
C SER A 30 2.78 -9.48 -12.37
N VAL A 31 3.85 -9.99 -12.98
CA VAL A 31 4.81 -9.16 -13.74
C VAL A 31 4.16 -8.56 -14.98
N ILE A 32 3.40 -9.37 -15.73
CA ILE A 32 2.65 -8.91 -16.91
C ILE A 32 1.62 -7.86 -16.52
N GLN A 33 0.86 -8.08 -15.43
CA GLN A 33 -0.08 -7.11 -14.88
C GLN A 33 0.62 -5.79 -14.62
N THR A 34 1.72 -5.78 -13.85
CA THR A 34 2.43 -4.55 -13.50
C THR A 34 2.91 -3.80 -14.74
N ILE A 35 3.47 -4.50 -15.73
CA ILE A 35 3.95 -3.87 -16.98
C ILE A 35 2.79 -3.23 -17.75
N ILE A 36 1.71 -3.98 -17.98
CA ILE A 36 0.58 -3.50 -18.78
C ILE A 36 -0.16 -2.36 -18.06
N VAL A 37 -0.42 -2.50 -16.76
CA VAL A 37 -1.11 -1.48 -15.98
C VAL A 37 -0.27 -0.20 -15.92
N ILE A 38 1.04 -0.27 -15.67
CA ILE A 38 1.90 0.92 -15.69
C ILE A 38 1.93 1.57 -17.08
N ALA A 39 1.98 0.79 -18.17
CA ALA A 39 1.95 1.35 -19.51
C ALA A 39 0.63 2.08 -19.82
N LEU A 40 -0.51 1.54 -19.37
CA LEU A 40 -1.80 2.20 -19.48
C LEU A 40 -1.89 3.45 -18.59
N GLU A 41 -1.36 3.38 -17.37
CA GLU A 41 -1.33 4.51 -16.44
C GLU A 41 -0.48 5.66 -16.96
N ILE A 42 0.69 5.39 -17.54
CA ILE A 42 1.54 6.40 -18.18
C ILE A 42 0.78 7.07 -19.34
N ARG A 43 -0.04 6.33 -20.08
CA ARG A 43 -0.87 6.90 -21.14
C ARG A 43 -1.96 7.82 -20.58
N VAL A 44 -2.58 7.46 -19.45
CA VAL A 44 -3.55 8.32 -18.73
C VAL A 44 -2.85 9.56 -18.17
N PHE A 45 -1.66 9.41 -17.61
CA PHE A 45 -0.80 10.50 -17.12
C PHE A 45 -0.46 11.50 -18.23
N ASN A 46 0.08 11.05 -19.37
CA ASN A 46 0.44 11.94 -20.48
C ASN A 46 -0.78 12.70 -21.02
N ARG A 47 -1.96 12.07 -21.01
CA ARG A 47 -3.21 12.74 -21.35
C ARG A 47 -3.53 13.85 -20.34
N ASN A 48 -3.43 13.58 -19.05
CA ASN A 48 -3.74 14.56 -18.01
C ASN A 48 -2.76 15.74 -18.02
N ASP A 49 -1.46 15.46 -18.19
CA ASP A 49 -0.39 16.44 -18.30
C ASP A 49 -0.58 17.35 -19.53
N SER A 50 -0.83 16.77 -20.71
CA SER A 50 -1.09 17.54 -21.92
C SER A 50 -2.31 18.46 -21.79
N ILE A 51 -3.39 18.01 -21.13
CA ILE A 51 -4.55 18.87 -20.93
C ILE A 51 -4.20 20.00 -19.95
N ARG A 52 -3.42 19.72 -18.90
CA ARG A 52 -3.00 20.74 -17.92
C ARG A 52 -2.23 21.87 -18.60
N GLU A 53 -1.25 21.54 -19.43
CA GLU A 53 -0.47 22.52 -20.20
C GLU A 53 -1.37 23.38 -21.10
N ASN A 54 -2.28 22.75 -21.86
CA ASN A 54 -3.22 23.48 -22.73
C ASN A 54 -4.15 24.43 -21.94
N VAL A 55 -4.56 24.01 -20.74
CA VAL A 55 -5.43 24.80 -19.84
C VAL A 55 -4.65 25.99 -19.26
N GLU A 56 -3.40 25.80 -18.87
CA GLU A 56 -2.51 26.87 -18.39
C GLU A 56 -2.22 27.90 -19.49
N GLU A 57 -1.94 27.47 -20.72
CA GLU A 57 -1.72 28.36 -21.87
C GLU A 57 -2.98 29.18 -22.19
N PHE A 58 -4.16 28.54 -22.17
CA PHE A 58 -5.43 29.23 -22.41
C PHE A 58 -5.80 30.21 -21.28
N GLY A 59 -5.47 29.88 -20.03
CA GLY A 59 -5.71 30.75 -18.87
C GLY A 59 -4.94 32.06 -18.91
N ASN A 60 -3.75 32.07 -19.53
CA ASN A 60 -2.95 33.28 -19.70
C ASN A 60 -3.54 34.26 -20.74
N SER A 61 -4.45 33.80 -21.61
CA SER A 61 -4.96 34.58 -22.75
C SER A 61 -6.43 34.99 -22.64
N SER A 62 -7.20 34.43 -21.71
CA SER A 62 -8.66 34.61 -21.62
C SER A 62 -9.13 35.14 -20.25
N THR A 63 -10.32 35.77 -20.20
CA THR A 63 -10.94 36.33 -18.98
C THR A 63 -11.67 35.28 -18.15
N CYS A 64 -11.17 34.04 -18.10
CA CYS A 64 -11.78 32.95 -17.35
C CYS A 64 -10.97 32.67 -16.07
N ASN A 65 -11.65 32.36 -14.96
CA ASN A 65 -10.96 31.94 -13.75
C ASN A 65 -10.61 30.44 -13.85
N ILE A 66 -9.36 30.15 -14.21
CA ILE A 66 -8.86 28.78 -14.46
C ILE A 66 -8.02 28.24 -13.29
N GLN A 67 -7.63 29.09 -12.33
CA GLN A 67 -6.73 28.74 -11.23
C GLN A 67 -7.18 27.49 -10.45
N TYR A 68 -8.48 27.40 -10.16
CA TYR A 68 -9.10 26.24 -9.50
C TYR A 68 -8.90 24.94 -10.29
N SER A 69 -9.14 25.00 -11.60
CA SER A 69 -9.07 23.84 -12.49
C SER A 69 -7.64 23.34 -12.63
N THR A 70 -6.65 24.23 -12.72
CA THR A 70 -5.22 23.87 -12.81
C THR A 70 -4.73 23.16 -11.56
N ASN A 71 -5.05 23.68 -10.37
CA ASN A 71 -4.69 23.06 -9.09
C ASN A 71 -5.28 21.66 -8.92
N ARG A 72 -6.49 21.43 -9.44
CA ARG A 72 -7.12 20.11 -9.44
C ARG A 72 -6.42 19.14 -10.39
N MET A 73 -5.88 19.61 -11.51
CA MET A 73 -5.16 18.76 -12.46
C MET A 73 -3.81 18.29 -11.93
N LEU A 74 -3.08 19.16 -11.22
CA LEU A 74 -1.84 18.75 -10.53
C LEU A 74 -2.09 17.60 -9.55
N ARG A 75 -3.22 17.61 -8.83
CA ARG A 75 -3.61 16.52 -7.93
C ARG A 75 -3.92 15.21 -8.67
N ILE A 76 -4.65 15.29 -9.79
CA ILE A 76 -4.93 14.13 -10.65
C ILE A 76 -3.64 13.58 -11.27
N GLU A 77 -2.66 14.43 -11.56
CA GLU A 77 -1.34 14.00 -12.02
C GLU A 77 -0.57 13.26 -10.92
N GLN A 78 -0.57 13.79 -9.69
CA GLN A 78 0.03 13.14 -8.51
C GLN A 78 -0.62 11.78 -8.22
N GLU A 79 -1.94 11.68 -8.32
CA GLU A 79 -2.71 10.44 -8.20
C GLU A 79 -2.21 9.33 -9.12
N ASN A 80 -1.97 9.65 -10.39
CA ASN A 80 -1.44 8.69 -11.35
C ASN A 80 -0.02 8.22 -10.98
N VAL A 81 0.83 9.14 -10.48
CA VAL A 81 2.19 8.80 -10.01
C VAL A 81 2.12 7.86 -8.81
N ILE A 82 1.25 8.15 -7.85
CA ILE A 82 0.98 7.29 -6.69
C ILE A 82 0.52 5.90 -7.15
N PHE A 83 -0.37 5.84 -8.14
CA PHE A 83 -0.86 4.57 -8.66
C PHE A 83 0.25 3.74 -9.31
N ILE A 84 1.18 4.37 -10.06
CA ILE A 84 2.36 3.70 -10.61
C ILE A 84 3.25 3.15 -9.48
N ILE A 85 3.54 3.95 -8.45
CA ILE A 85 4.33 3.52 -7.29
C ILE A 85 3.63 2.35 -6.57
N PHE A 86 2.30 2.41 -6.44
CA PHE A 86 1.50 1.34 -5.88
C PHE A 86 1.63 0.03 -6.65
N GLN A 87 1.58 0.06 -7.99
CA GLN A 87 1.74 -1.16 -8.81
C GLN A 87 3.12 -1.82 -8.62
N LEU A 88 4.17 -1.03 -8.44
CA LEU A 88 5.51 -1.54 -8.13
C LEU A 88 5.59 -2.15 -6.73
N TYR A 89 5.00 -1.49 -5.73
CA TYR A 89 4.90 -2.03 -4.37
C TYR A 89 4.10 -3.33 -4.35
N GLN A 90 2.98 -3.38 -5.07
CA GLN A 90 2.15 -4.57 -5.16
C GLN A 90 2.92 -5.74 -5.79
N LEU A 91 3.71 -5.50 -6.84
CA LEU A 91 4.58 -6.52 -7.42
C LEU A 91 5.58 -7.06 -6.38
N TRP A 92 6.27 -6.18 -5.67
CA TRP A 92 7.17 -6.58 -4.59
C TRP A 92 6.44 -7.40 -3.51
N PHE A 93 5.23 -6.97 -3.14
CA PHE A 93 4.41 -7.64 -2.14
C PHE A 93 3.92 -9.02 -2.61
N CYS A 94 3.66 -9.21 -3.91
CA CYS A 94 3.39 -10.51 -4.52
C CYS A 94 4.60 -11.45 -4.40
N PHE A 95 5.79 -10.98 -4.77
CA PHE A 95 7.02 -11.77 -4.64
C PHE A 95 7.28 -12.17 -3.20
N ASP A 96 7.13 -11.23 -2.27
CA ASP A 96 7.31 -11.47 -0.85
C ASP A 96 6.28 -12.49 -0.30
N ALA A 97 5.03 -12.46 -0.76
CA ALA A 97 4.00 -13.44 -0.39
C ALA A 97 4.37 -14.87 -0.80
N ILE A 98 4.89 -15.02 -2.03
CA ILE A 98 5.32 -16.32 -2.57
C ILE A 98 6.56 -16.83 -1.86
N LEU A 99 7.59 -15.98 -1.71
CA LEU A 99 8.85 -16.36 -1.08
C LEU A 99 8.66 -16.76 0.39
N SER A 100 7.74 -16.07 1.07
CA SER A 100 7.38 -16.35 2.46
C SER A 100 6.38 -17.52 2.60
N GLN A 101 5.82 -18.02 1.49
CA GLN A 101 4.72 -19.01 1.47
C GLN A 101 3.56 -18.60 2.40
N ASN A 102 3.25 -17.30 2.42
CA ASN A 102 2.32 -16.72 3.38
C ASN A 102 0.91 -16.57 2.77
N THR A 103 0.01 -17.47 3.18
CA THR A 103 -1.38 -17.49 2.69
C THR A 103 -2.16 -16.21 3.01
N ILE A 104 -1.87 -15.58 4.15
CA ILE A 104 -2.58 -14.38 4.59
C ILE A 104 -2.16 -13.19 3.72
N GLN A 105 -0.88 -13.13 3.36
CA GLN A 105 -0.36 -12.09 2.48
C GLN A 105 -0.90 -12.24 1.06
N LEU A 106 -1.07 -13.48 0.60
CA LEU A 106 -1.71 -13.77 -0.68
C LEU A 106 -3.17 -13.25 -0.74
N ILE A 107 -3.94 -13.46 0.34
CA ILE A 107 -5.29 -12.88 0.48
C ILE A 107 -5.23 -11.36 0.44
N ALA A 108 -4.28 -10.74 1.15
CA ALA A 108 -4.11 -9.29 1.13
C ALA A 108 -3.81 -8.75 -0.28
N VAL A 109 -2.95 -9.42 -1.07
CA VAL A 109 -2.69 -9.08 -2.47
C VAL A 109 -3.97 -9.15 -3.31
N THR A 110 -4.79 -10.19 -3.14
CA THR A 110 -6.06 -10.34 -3.87
C THR A 110 -7.03 -9.20 -3.53
N ILE A 111 -7.13 -8.82 -2.26
CA ILE A 111 -7.94 -7.67 -1.83
C ILE A 111 -7.40 -6.37 -2.45
N MET A 112 -6.09 -6.15 -2.43
CA MET A 112 -5.47 -4.97 -3.04
C MET A 112 -5.74 -4.87 -4.55
N ASN A 113 -5.70 -5.98 -5.28
CA ASN A 113 -6.10 -6.03 -6.71
C ASN A 113 -7.55 -5.56 -6.91
N GLY A 114 -8.47 -6.02 -6.06
CA GLY A 114 -9.87 -5.59 -6.11
C GLY A 114 -10.04 -4.10 -5.81
N ILE A 115 -9.31 -3.58 -4.82
CA ILE A 115 -9.31 -2.15 -4.48
C ILE A 115 -8.76 -1.31 -5.65
N CYS A 116 -7.70 -1.76 -6.32
CA CYS A 116 -7.16 -1.06 -7.50
C CYS A 116 -8.17 -0.98 -8.64
N ALA A 117 -8.87 -2.08 -8.92
CA ALA A 117 -9.92 -2.08 -9.92
C ALA A 117 -11.04 -1.10 -9.55
N GLY A 118 -11.45 -1.06 -8.28
CA GLY A 118 -12.41 -0.07 -7.78
C GLY A 118 -11.90 1.37 -7.91
N TYR A 119 -10.62 1.62 -7.61
CA TYR A 119 -10.03 2.95 -7.69
C TYR A 119 -9.95 3.48 -9.14
N SER A 120 -9.67 2.62 -10.13
CA SER A 120 -9.69 3.03 -11.54
C SER A 120 -11.06 3.55 -12.01
N ILE A 121 -12.15 3.16 -11.35
CA ILE A 121 -13.49 3.72 -11.59
C ILE A 121 -13.62 5.12 -10.98
N VAL A 122 -13.05 5.34 -9.79
CA VAL A 122 -13.04 6.65 -9.11
C VAL A 122 -12.29 7.69 -9.95
N GLN A 123 -11.16 7.32 -10.57
CA GLN A 123 -10.40 8.20 -11.47
C GLN A 123 -11.28 8.78 -12.60
N ILE A 124 -12.17 7.96 -13.19
CA ILE A 124 -13.10 8.41 -14.24
C ILE A 124 -14.06 9.49 -13.71
N GLU A 125 -14.62 9.28 -12.52
CA GLU A 125 -15.55 10.25 -11.93
C GLU A 125 -14.83 11.54 -11.54
N GLU A 126 -13.58 11.48 -11.06
CA GLU A 126 -12.79 12.68 -10.74
C GLU A 126 -12.51 13.53 -11.99
N ILE A 127 -12.14 12.90 -13.11
CA ILE A 127 -11.96 13.57 -14.40
C ILE A 127 -13.28 14.18 -14.89
N ARG A 128 -14.40 13.45 -14.74
CA ARG A 128 -15.72 13.94 -15.15
C ARG A 128 -16.15 15.17 -14.37
N ILE A 129 -16.00 15.16 -13.05
CA ILE A 129 -16.36 16.31 -12.20
C ILE A 129 -15.47 17.50 -12.56
N TRP A 130 -14.16 17.28 -12.73
CA TRP A 130 -13.23 18.33 -13.16
C TRP A 130 -13.66 18.94 -14.50
N TYR A 131 -13.98 18.11 -15.49
CA TYR A 131 -14.38 18.58 -16.81
C TYR A 131 -15.68 19.40 -16.76
N MET A 132 -16.66 18.96 -15.95
CA MET A 132 -17.90 19.70 -15.73
C MET A 132 -17.66 21.07 -15.10
N ASP A 133 -16.72 21.17 -14.16
CA ASP A 133 -16.37 22.44 -13.52
C ASP A 133 -15.61 23.36 -14.49
N LEU A 134 -14.68 22.82 -15.28
CA LEU A 134 -13.98 23.58 -16.33
C LEU A 134 -14.95 24.12 -17.38
N ASN A 135 -15.91 23.32 -17.84
CA ASN A 135 -16.87 23.74 -18.87
C ASN A 135 -17.82 24.85 -18.38
N LYS A 136 -18.11 24.92 -17.07
CA LYS A 136 -18.87 26.04 -16.48
C LYS A 136 -18.06 27.35 -16.52
N SER A 137 -16.75 27.28 -16.29
CA SER A 137 -15.86 28.45 -16.30
C SER A 137 -15.44 28.86 -17.72
N CYS A 138 -15.24 27.90 -18.61
CA CYS A 138 -14.76 28.05 -19.98
C CYS A 138 -15.58 27.16 -20.93
N SER A 139 -16.63 27.70 -21.54
CA SER A 139 -17.55 26.92 -22.38
C SER A 139 -16.86 26.34 -23.63
N ASN A 140 -16.95 25.02 -23.83
CA ASN A 140 -16.63 24.27 -25.05
C ASN A 140 -15.19 24.35 -25.58
N VAL A 141 -14.21 24.70 -24.73
CA VAL A 141 -12.80 24.81 -25.17
C VAL A 141 -12.11 23.42 -25.22
N PHE A 142 -12.51 22.48 -24.35
CA PHE A 142 -11.76 21.23 -24.11
C PHE A 142 -12.57 19.94 -24.39
N GLU A 143 -13.54 19.97 -25.30
CA GLU A 143 -14.51 18.86 -25.50
C GLU A 143 -13.88 17.49 -25.83
N LYS A 144 -12.75 17.48 -26.54
CA LYS A 144 -11.99 16.26 -26.83
C LYS A 144 -11.23 15.70 -25.62
N ALA A 145 -10.93 16.53 -24.62
CA ALA A 145 -10.15 16.16 -23.44
C ALA A 145 -10.94 15.25 -22.48
N SER A 146 -12.28 15.31 -22.53
CA SER A 146 -13.16 14.57 -21.63
C SER A 146 -13.32 13.09 -21.97
N ASN A 147 -12.92 12.59 -23.14
CA ASN A 147 -13.36 11.26 -23.58
C ASN A 147 -12.67 10.12 -22.80
N PRO A 148 -13.34 9.48 -21.82
CA PRO A 148 -12.72 8.46 -20.99
C PRO A 148 -12.57 7.13 -21.74
N ALA A 149 -13.30 6.96 -22.85
CA ALA A 149 -13.34 5.70 -23.59
C ALA A 149 -12.01 5.34 -24.23
N GLY A 150 -11.19 6.34 -24.56
CA GLY A 150 -9.88 6.11 -25.18
C GLY A 150 -8.77 5.73 -24.20
N TYR A 151 -8.90 6.10 -22.93
CA TYR A 151 -7.79 6.13 -21.95
C TYR A 151 -8.11 5.32 -20.70
N ASP A 152 -9.14 5.74 -19.94
CA ASP A 152 -9.47 5.15 -18.64
C ASP A 152 -10.17 3.79 -18.76
N ILE A 153 -11.10 3.63 -19.72
CA ILE A 153 -11.85 2.37 -19.88
C ILE A 153 -10.92 1.15 -20.11
N PRO A 154 -9.90 1.21 -21.00
CA PRO A 154 -8.94 0.14 -21.15
C PRO A 154 -8.19 -0.22 -19.85
N LEU A 155 -7.86 0.76 -19.02
CA LEU A 155 -7.21 0.56 -17.73
C LEU A 155 -8.14 -0.19 -16.75
N VAL A 156 -9.39 0.27 -16.61
CA VAL A 156 -10.40 -0.36 -15.74
C VAL A 156 -10.63 -1.82 -16.12
N ILE A 157 -10.88 -2.08 -17.41
CA ILE A 157 -11.14 -3.45 -17.91
C ILE A 157 -9.93 -4.35 -17.62
N THR A 158 -8.73 -3.83 -17.88
CA THR A 158 -7.46 -4.55 -17.64
C THR A 158 -7.30 -4.92 -16.16
N LEU A 159 -7.55 -3.97 -15.26
CA LEU A 159 -7.47 -4.19 -13.81
C LEU A 159 -8.50 -5.21 -13.32
N ILE A 160 -9.74 -5.17 -13.81
CA ILE A 160 -10.78 -6.16 -13.45
C ILE A 160 -10.39 -7.57 -13.91
N ILE A 161 -9.89 -7.71 -15.14
CA ILE A 161 -9.44 -9.00 -15.68
C ILE A 161 -8.29 -9.55 -14.82
N PHE A 162 -7.26 -8.74 -14.56
CA PHE A 162 -6.13 -9.16 -13.75
C PHE A 162 -6.51 -9.46 -12.31
N ALA A 163 -7.39 -8.66 -11.68
CA ALA A 163 -7.88 -8.95 -10.34
C ALA A 163 -8.60 -10.31 -10.27
N THR A 164 -9.38 -10.64 -11.29
CA THR A 164 -10.09 -11.93 -11.39
C THR A 164 -9.11 -13.09 -11.57
N VAL A 165 -8.16 -12.97 -12.51
CA VAL A 165 -7.15 -14.01 -12.79
C VAL A 165 -6.22 -14.21 -11.59
N MET A 166 -5.71 -13.14 -11.00
CA MET A 166 -4.86 -13.19 -9.81
C MET A 166 -5.61 -13.72 -8.60
N GLY A 167 -6.91 -13.42 -8.45
CA GLY A 167 -7.75 -14.00 -7.42
C GLY A 167 -7.91 -15.52 -7.57
N PHE A 168 -8.13 -16.00 -8.80
CA PHE A 168 -8.18 -17.44 -9.08
C PHE A 168 -6.84 -18.14 -8.79
N LEU A 169 -5.72 -17.58 -9.25
CA LEU A 169 -4.40 -18.15 -9.00
C LEU A 169 -4.04 -18.13 -7.51
N ALA A 170 -4.40 -17.05 -6.81
CA ALA A 170 -4.25 -16.95 -5.36
C ALA A 170 -5.05 -18.02 -4.63
N PHE A 171 -6.25 -18.37 -5.09
CA PHE A 171 -7.03 -19.45 -4.49
C PHE A 171 -6.33 -20.82 -4.61
N GLN A 172 -5.75 -21.13 -5.77
CA GLN A 172 -4.99 -22.37 -5.97
C GLN A 172 -3.77 -22.44 -5.05
N LEU A 173 -3.02 -21.33 -4.97
CA LEU A 173 -1.85 -21.23 -4.10
C LEU A 173 -2.23 -21.26 -2.61
N TYR A 174 -3.37 -20.69 -2.22
CA TYR A 174 -3.88 -20.75 -0.85
C TYR A 174 -4.07 -22.20 -0.38
N GLN A 175 -4.66 -23.05 -1.23
CA GLN A 175 -4.82 -24.48 -0.92
C GLN A 175 -3.46 -25.18 -0.78
N GLN A 176 -2.53 -24.90 -1.70
CA GLN A 176 -1.19 -25.49 -1.68
C GLN A 176 -0.39 -25.09 -0.43
N PHE A 177 -0.32 -23.79 -0.13
CA PHE A 177 0.42 -23.27 1.01
C PHE A 177 -0.23 -23.66 2.34
N GLY A 178 -1.56 -23.70 2.41
CA GLY A 178 -2.29 -24.17 3.59
C GLY A 178 -1.88 -25.59 3.99
N TRP A 179 -1.71 -26.48 3.01
CA TRP A 179 -1.26 -27.85 3.25
C TRP A 179 0.20 -27.94 3.71
N ILE A 180 1.09 -27.10 3.15
CA ILE A 180 2.49 -27.00 3.57
C ILE A 180 2.59 -26.52 5.02
N ILE A 181 1.84 -25.48 5.38
CA ILE A 181 1.80 -24.92 6.74
C ILE A 181 1.29 -25.96 7.74
N TYR A 182 0.22 -26.67 7.40
CA TYR A 182 -0.34 -27.74 8.24
C TYR A 182 0.71 -28.82 8.56
N ARG A 183 1.44 -29.30 7.54
CA ARG A 183 2.52 -30.28 7.73
C ARG A 183 3.70 -29.74 8.54
N ARG A 184 4.00 -28.45 8.44
CA ARG A 184 5.19 -27.84 9.06
C ARG A 184 5.01 -27.54 10.56
N ILE A 185 3.83 -27.05 10.95
CA ILE A 185 3.52 -26.63 12.34
C ILE A 185 2.96 -27.78 13.18
N GLY A 186 2.35 -28.79 12.54
CA GLY A 186 1.67 -29.88 13.25
C GLY A 186 0.23 -29.51 13.65
N GLY A 187 -0.46 -30.43 14.34
CA GLY A 187 -1.92 -30.35 14.57
C GLY A 187 -2.40 -29.44 15.70
N SER A 188 -1.52 -28.78 16.46
CA SER A 188 -1.93 -27.93 17.59
C SER A 188 -2.56 -26.62 17.11
N ILE A 189 -3.87 -26.49 17.28
CA ILE A 189 -4.66 -25.34 16.83
C ILE A 189 -4.21 -24.03 17.51
N GLU A 190 -3.81 -24.09 18.78
CA GLU A 190 -3.40 -22.90 19.55
C GLU A 190 -2.14 -22.23 18.96
N ILE A 191 -1.09 -23.01 18.73
CA ILE A 191 0.19 -22.52 18.18
C ILE A 191 0.00 -21.98 16.76
N GLN A 192 -0.79 -22.66 15.93
CA GLN A 192 -1.14 -22.15 14.61
C GLN A 192 -1.88 -20.82 14.70
N THR A 193 -2.75 -20.64 15.69
CA THR A 193 -3.50 -19.39 15.88
C THR A 193 -2.61 -18.25 16.35
N ILE A 194 -1.64 -18.51 17.25
CA ILE A 194 -0.63 -17.52 17.66
C ILE A 194 0.24 -17.11 16.46
N TYR A 195 0.75 -18.09 15.70
CA TYR A 195 1.56 -17.84 14.51
C TYR A 195 0.81 -17.01 13.46
N ARG A 196 -0.44 -17.36 13.15
CA ARG A 196 -1.28 -16.59 12.20
C ARG A 196 -1.47 -15.14 12.66
N ARG A 197 -1.71 -14.88 13.94
CA ARG A 197 -1.87 -13.52 14.48
C ARG A 197 -0.59 -12.68 14.34
N GLN A 198 0.58 -13.29 14.56
CA GLN A 198 1.86 -12.61 14.31
C GLN A 198 2.08 -12.31 12.83
N LEU A 199 1.76 -13.24 11.93
CA LEU A 199 1.84 -13.00 10.48
C LEU A 199 0.89 -11.88 10.03
N ILE A 200 -0.34 -11.85 10.54
CA ILE A 200 -1.30 -10.77 10.25
C ILE A 200 -0.71 -9.43 10.66
N LEU A 201 -0.15 -9.33 11.87
CA LEU A 201 0.49 -8.09 12.32
C LEU A 201 1.64 -7.66 11.40
N VAL A 202 2.51 -8.58 10.98
CA VAL A 202 3.60 -8.23 10.05
C VAL A 202 3.10 -7.75 8.69
N ILE A 203 2.08 -8.39 8.15
CA ILE A 203 1.46 -8.00 6.87
C ILE A 203 0.86 -6.60 7.01
N LEU A 204 0.13 -6.36 8.09
CA LEU A 204 -0.48 -5.06 8.39
C LEU A 204 0.57 -3.96 8.50
N LEU A 205 1.68 -4.20 9.21
CA LEU A 205 2.81 -3.26 9.31
C LEU A 205 3.46 -2.96 7.95
N LYS A 206 3.60 -3.97 7.06
CA LYS A 206 4.10 -3.73 5.69
C LYS A 206 3.16 -2.83 4.89
N ILE A 207 1.85 -3.08 5.00
CA ILE A 207 0.81 -2.27 4.35
C ILE A 207 0.82 -0.85 4.92
N ASP A 208 0.73 -0.69 6.24
CA ASP A 208 0.76 0.61 6.92
C ASP A 208 2.03 1.39 6.56
N LEU A 209 3.21 0.78 6.62
CA LEU A 209 4.46 1.44 6.25
C LEU A 209 4.39 2.02 4.84
N PHE A 210 3.89 1.26 3.86
CA PHE A 210 3.76 1.74 2.49
C PHE A 210 2.75 2.90 2.38
N PHE A 211 1.52 2.71 2.88
CA PHE A 211 0.45 3.70 2.75
C PHE A 211 0.75 4.98 3.53
N LEU A 212 1.29 4.87 4.74
CA LEU A 212 1.63 6.02 5.58
C LEU A 212 2.84 6.80 5.06
N LEU A 213 3.85 6.12 4.49
CA LEU A 213 4.97 6.81 3.85
C LEU A 213 4.53 7.53 2.58
N LEU A 214 3.71 6.89 1.76
CA LEU A 214 3.18 7.50 0.55
C LEU A 214 2.33 8.73 0.88
N PHE A 215 1.42 8.61 1.85
CA PHE A 215 0.66 9.74 2.38
C PHE A 215 1.55 10.85 2.95
N SER A 216 2.63 10.48 3.63
CA SER A 216 3.60 11.43 4.16
C SER A 216 4.33 12.20 3.05
N ILE A 217 4.67 11.56 1.94
CA ILE A 217 5.29 12.23 0.79
C ILE A 217 4.29 13.19 0.13
N GLU A 218 3.05 12.74 -0.06
CA GLU A 218 1.99 13.54 -0.69
C GLU A 218 1.61 14.76 0.15
N SER A 219 1.34 14.56 1.44
CA SER A 219 1.10 15.65 2.39
C SER A 219 2.27 16.64 2.46
N TRP A 220 3.51 16.17 2.24
CA TRP A 220 4.66 17.04 2.23
C TRP A 220 4.72 17.97 1.03
N MET A 221 4.34 17.48 -0.14
CA MET A 221 4.28 18.23 -1.39
C MET A 221 3.06 19.16 -1.44
N THR A 222 1.93 18.72 -0.88
CA THR A 222 0.63 19.38 -1.09
C THR A 222 0.18 20.27 0.07
N PHE A 223 0.57 19.97 1.31
CA PHE A 223 0.17 20.79 2.46
C PHE A 223 1.22 21.85 2.77
N THR A 224 0.77 23.09 2.93
CA THR A 224 1.60 24.20 3.40
C THR A 224 0.92 24.95 4.53
N LEU A 225 1.75 25.74 5.22
CA LEU A 225 1.30 26.60 6.30
C LEU A 225 0.42 27.70 5.72
N GLU A 226 -0.72 27.92 6.37
CA GLU A 226 -1.52 29.12 6.16
C GLU A 226 -0.70 30.34 6.63
N ASP A 227 -0.09 31.04 5.66
CA ASP A 227 0.57 32.33 5.87
C ASP A 227 -0.18 33.40 5.07
N GLN A 228 -0.32 34.59 5.65
CA GLN A 228 -1.05 35.72 5.05
C GLN A 228 -0.35 36.35 3.83
N THR A 229 0.66 35.69 3.27
CA THR A 229 1.48 36.20 2.18
C THR A 229 1.25 35.35 0.94
N GLU A 230 0.57 35.96 -0.03
CA GLU A 230 0.39 35.49 -1.40
C GLU A 230 1.71 34.92 -1.95
N ARG A 231 1.78 33.59 -2.14
CA ARG A 231 2.46 32.91 -3.26
C ARG A 231 2.54 31.40 -2.99
N LEU A 232 1.49 30.72 -3.45
CA LEU A 232 1.46 29.42 -4.12
C LEU A 232 0.06 28.86 -3.85
N GLU A 233 -0.88 29.20 -4.72
CA GLU A 233 -2.31 28.98 -4.48
C GLU A 233 -2.78 27.55 -4.81
N SER A 234 -1.86 26.59 -4.96
CA SER A 234 -2.17 25.16 -5.20
C SER A 234 -2.39 24.33 -3.93
N LEU A 235 -2.54 25.00 -2.78
CA LEU A 235 -2.24 24.42 -1.48
C LEU A 235 -3.50 24.20 -0.63
N TYR A 236 -3.51 23.06 0.05
CA TYR A 236 -4.49 22.78 1.10
C TYR A 236 -4.04 23.47 2.38
N TYR A 237 -4.72 24.54 2.77
CA TYR A 237 -4.39 25.29 3.97
C TYR A 237 -4.79 24.52 5.22
N ILE A 238 -3.82 23.96 5.94
CA ILE A 238 -4.06 23.27 7.20
C ILE A 238 -3.61 24.19 8.35
N PRO A 239 -4.35 24.23 9.48
CA PRO A 239 -3.94 24.98 10.66
C PRO A 239 -2.50 24.64 11.06
N LYS A 240 -1.70 25.67 11.39
CA LYS A 240 -0.27 25.53 11.72
C LYS A 240 -0.01 24.41 12.75
N THR A 241 -0.88 24.26 13.74
CA THR A 241 -0.80 23.22 14.78
C THR A 241 -0.90 21.80 14.21
N ILE A 242 -1.86 21.52 13.32
CA ILE A 242 -2.05 20.21 12.69
C ILE A 242 -0.90 19.94 11.71
N TYR A 243 -0.46 20.95 10.97
CA TYR A 243 0.68 20.82 10.06
C TYR A 243 1.96 20.35 10.79
N TYR A 244 2.35 21.02 11.88
CA TYR A 244 3.53 20.62 12.64
C TYR A 244 3.35 19.27 13.33
N TYR A 245 2.15 18.99 13.86
CA TYR A 245 1.83 17.69 14.45
C TYR A 245 2.02 16.55 13.44
N HIS A 246 1.44 16.69 12.24
CA HIS A 246 1.57 15.72 11.16
C HIS A 246 3.04 15.47 10.79
N ARG A 247 3.84 16.54 10.61
CA ARG A 247 5.27 16.40 10.31
C ARG A 247 6.02 15.58 11.37
N VAL A 248 5.75 15.83 12.66
CA VAL A 248 6.37 15.08 13.77
C VAL A 248 5.93 13.61 13.77
N VAL A 249 4.64 13.36 13.53
CA VAL A 249 4.09 12.00 13.45
C VAL A 249 4.72 11.24 12.28
N THR A 250 4.80 11.83 11.09
CA THR A 250 5.45 11.25 9.89
C THR A 250 6.86 10.75 10.18
N PHE A 251 7.72 11.58 10.82
CA PHE A 251 9.07 11.15 11.16
C PHE A 251 9.10 10.01 12.18
N SER A 252 8.09 9.93 13.04
CA SER A 252 7.97 8.91 14.08
C SER A 252 7.55 7.55 13.51
N ILE A 253 6.84 7.49 12.38
CA ILE A 253 6.29 6.23 11.81
C ILE A 253 7.40 5.21 11.52
N ILE A 254 8.47 5.61 10.81
CA ILE A 254 9.60 4.70 10.49
C ILE A 254 10.23 4.15 11.77
N PHE A 255 10.37 4.98 12.80
CA PHE A 255 10.92 4.58 14.09
C PHE A 255 9.99 3.59 14.80
N LEU A 256 8.68 3.86 14.84
CA LEU A 256 7.67 3.01 15.47
C LEU A 256 7.61 1.62 14.82
N GLU A 257 7.62 1.58 13.49
CA GLU A 257 7.66 0.35 12.69
C GLU A 257 8.89 -0.50 13.03
N PHE A 258 10.06 0.13 13.09
CA PHE A 258 11.29 -0.55 13.49
C PHE A 258 11.22 -1.10 14.93
N VAL A 259 10.66 -0.33 15.86
CA VAL A 259 10.49 -0.74 17.26
C VAL A 259 9.57 -1.95 17.36
N VAL A 260 8.42 -1.97 16.68
CA VAL A 260 7.50 -3.12 16.70
C VAL A 260 8.13 -4.34 16.08
N TYR A 261 8.71 -4.21 14.90
CA TYR A 261 9.31 -5.33 14.21
C TYR A 261 10.38 -6.01 15.06
N ARG A 262 11.25 -5.22 15.70
CA ARG A 262 12.27 -5.75 16.63
C ARG A 262 11.65 -6.33 17.90
N SER A 263 10.57 -5.74 18.40
CA SER A 263 9.89 -6.18 19.62
C SER A 263 9.13 -7.47 19.41
N LEU A 264 8.47 -7.64 18.26
CA LEU A 264 7.79 -8.85 17.84
C LEU A 264 8.79 -10.01 17.73
N ARG A 265 9.91 -9.80 17.03
CA ARG A 265 10.97 -10.82 16.86
C ARG A 265 11.58 -11.28 18.19
N ARG A 266 11.70 -10.37 19.17
CA ARG A 266 12.31 -10.68 20.48
C ARG A 266 11.28 -10.96 21.59
N GLU A 267 9.99 -10.97 21.26
CA GLU A 267 8.86 -11.02 22.20
C GLU A 267 9.01 -10.00 23.36
N ARG A 268 9.54 -8.81 23.07
CA ARG A 268 9.76 -7.75 24.08
C ARG A 268 8.47 -6.98 24.33
N ARG A 269 7.81 -7.27 25.46
CA ARG A 269 6.57 -6.59 25.89
C ARG A 269 6.69 -5.07 25.96
N TYR A 270 7.80 -4.54 26.51
CA TYR A 270 8.00 -3.09 26.65
C TYR A 270 7.94 -2.34 25.31
N GLY A 271 8.58 -2.87 24.26
CA GLY A 271 8.57 -2.20 22.96
C GLY A 271 7.22 -2.27 22.25
N MET A 272 6.47 -3.36 22.43
CA MET A 272 5.08 -3.44 21.97
C MET A 272 4.18 -2.43 22.70
N LEU A 273 4.34 -2.26 24.01
CA LEU A 273 3.56 -1.29 24.78
C LEU A 273 3.82 0.15 24.34
N ILE A 274 5.10 0.49 24.10
CA ILE A 274 5.49 1.80 23.55
C ILE A 274 4.80 2.03 22.21
N PHE A 275 4.82 1.04 21.31
CA PHE A 275 4.12 1.15 20.04
C PHE A 275 2.61 1.34 20.21
N ILE A 276 1.95 0.49 20.99
CA ILE A 276 0.49 0.55 21.20
C ILE A 276 0.07 1.94 21.70
N PHE A 277 0.86 2.56 22.57
CA PHE A 277 0.59 3.90 23.07
C PHE A 277 0.84 4.98 22.00
N LEU A 278 2.00 4.96 21.34
CA LEU A 278 2.36 5.99 20.36
C LEU A 278 1.59 5.88 19.04
N TRP A 279 1.12 4.69 18.67
CA TRP A 279 0.33 4.48 17.47
C TRP A 279 -1.05 5.15 17.54
N ILE A 280 -1.56 5.43 18.74
CA ILE A 280 -2.77 6.25 18.92
C ILE A 280 -2.56 7.64 18.32
N ALA A 281 -1.36 8.23 18.47
CA ALA A 281 -1.05 9.52 17.90
C ALA A 281 -1.11 9.49 16.35
N VAL A 282 -0.67 8.40 15.73
CA VAL A 282 -0.76 8.19 14.27
C VAL A 282 -2.23 8.12 13.82
N VAL A 283 -3.06 7.34 14.52
CA VAL A 283 -4.49 7.23 14.18
C VAL A 283 -5.20 8.58 14.35
N VAL A 284 -4.90 9.31 15.43
CA VAL A 284 -5.46 10.65 15.67
C VAL A 284 -5.05 11.63 14.57
N ASP A 285 -3.79 11.58 14.13
CA ASP A 285 -3.29 12.42 13.03
C ASP A 285 -4.07 12.21 11.74
N LEU A 286 -4.24 10.95 11.32
CA LEU A 286 -5.02 10.61 10.12
C LEU A 286 -6.48 11.07 10.23
N ILE A 287 -7.10 10.93 11.41
CA ILE A 287 -8.48 11.39 11.64
C ILE A 287 -8.56 12.92 11.57
N LEU A 288 -7.61 13.64 12.16
CA LEU A 288 -7.57 15.10 12.10
C LEU A 288 -7.47 15.59 10.65
N ILE A 289 -6.58 14.96 9.86
CA ILE A 289 -6.44 15.30 8.44
C ILE A 289 -7.72 14.97 7.69
N LEU A 290 -8.33 13.80 7.90
CA LEU A 290 -9.61 13.45 7.26
C LEU A 290 -10.72 14.47 7.59
N CYS A 291 -10.89 14.82 8.86
CA CYS A 291 -11.91 15.78 9.28
C CYS A 291 -11.69 17.15 8.65
N PHE A 292 -10.43 17.58 8.53
CA PHE A 292 -10.10 18.84 7.88
C PHE A 292 -10.31 18.76 6.36
N SER A 293 -9.92 17.64 5.74
CA SER A 293 -10.11 17.33 4.33
C SER A 293 -11.58 17.35 3.89
N ILE A 294 -12.49 16.91 4.78
CA ILE A 294 -13.94 16.92 4.53
C ILE A 294 -14.53 18.31 4.77
N LYS A 295 -14.08 19.06 5.79
CA LYS A 295 -14.67 20.36 6.15
C LYS A 295 -14.42 21.46 5.11
N THR A 296 -13.29 21.41 4.41
CA THR A 296 -12.97 22.36 3.33
C THR A 296 -13.64 21.93 2.02
N ALA A 297 -14.90 21.47 2.10
CA ALA A 297 -15.64 20.68 1.11
C ALA A 297 -15.86 21.33 -0.27
N ARG A 298 -15.50 22.60 -0.48
CA ARG A 298 -15.63 23.25 -1.80
C ARG A 298 -14.76 22.56 -2.86
N ASP A 299 -13.65 21.93 -2.46
CA ASP A 299 -12.67 21.26 -3.32
C ASP A 299 -12.35 19.85 -2.80
N SER A 300 -13.37 19.04 -2.56
CA SER A 300 -13.19 17.71 -1.97
C SER A 300 -12.28 16.84 -2.85
N TRP A 301 -11.06 16.58 -2.38
CA TRP A 301 -10.10 15.69 -3.02
C TRP A 301 -10.48 14.25 -2.69
N TYR A 302 -11.35 13.66 -3.52
CA TYR A 302 -11.97 12.36 -3.23
C TYR A 302 -10.96 11.23 -3.12
N PHE A 303 -9.93 11.22 -3.97
CA PHE A 303 -8.82 10.30 -3.86
C PHE A 303 -8.18 10.33 -2.48
N LEU A 304 -7.76 11.51 -2.00
CA LEU A 304 -7.12 11.66 -0.69
C LEU A 304 -8.05 11.19 0.43
N ILE A 305 -9.34 11.51 0.34
CA ILE A 305 -10.34 11.07 1.33
C ILE A 305 -10.44 9.55 1.37
N CYS A 306 -10.60 8.89 0.23
CA CYS A 306 -10.65 7.43 0.12
C CYS A 306 -9.36 6.77 0.63
N PHE A 307 -8.21 7.34 0.27
CA PHE A 307 -6.88 6.88 0.68
C PHE A 307 -6.70 6.96 2.20
N VAL A 308 -7.07 8.08 2.81
CA VAL A 308 -6.96 8.30 4.26
C VAL A 308 -7.94 7.41 5.02
N ILE A 309 -9.18 7.24 4.54
CA ILE A 309 -10.15 6.31 5.16
C ILE A 309 -9.60 4.88 5.17
N PHE A 310 -9.03 4.43 4.04
CA PHE A 310 -8.40 3.11 3.96
C PHE A 310 -7.22 2.99 4.94
N SER A 311 -6.35 4.01 4.99
CA SER A 311 -5.20 4.05 5.90
C SER A 311 -5.63 4.00 7.37
N ILE A 312 -6.66 4.75 7.77
CA ILE A 312 -7.24 4.70 9.12
C ILE A 312 -7.75 3.29 9.44
N MET A 313 -8.48 2.67 8.51
CA MET A 313 -9.01 1.33 8.71
C MET A 313 -7.88 0.31 8.95
N VAL A 314 -6.84 0.31 8.12
CA VAL A 314 -5.68 -0.59 8.30
C VAL A 314 -4.98 -0.29 9.62
N SER A 315 -4.68 0.97 9.92
CA SER A 315 -3.96 1.37 11.13
C SER A 315 -4.72 1.02 12.43
N ILE A 316 -6.06 1.08 12.44
CA ILE A 316 -6.88 0.61 13.58
C ILE A 316 -6.77 -0.90 13.74
N ILE A 317 -6.85 -1.66 12.64
CA ILE A 317 -6.69 -3.11 12.67
C ILE A 317 -5.29 -3.47 13.20
N THR A 318 -4.24 -2.79 12.75
CA THR A 318 -2.85 -2.95 13.23
C THR A 318 -2.72 -2.70 14.73
N TRP A 319 -3.37 -1.65 15.23
CA TRP A 319 -3.41 -1.33 16.65
C TRP A 319 -4.06 -2.46 17.47
N VAL A 320 -5.22 -2.95 17.03
CA VAL A 320 -5.93 -4.07 17.68
C VAL A 320 -5.08 -5.34 17.67
N TYR A 321 -4.48 -5.70 16.53
CA TYR A 321 -3.63 -6.89 16.42
C TYR A 321 -2.37 -6.78 17.26
N SER A 322 -1.81 -5.59 17.44
CA SER A 322 -0.67 -5.36 18.33
C SER A 322 -1.00 -5.67 19.79
N ILE A 323 -2.20 -5.32 20.26
CA ILE A 323 -2.67 -5.67 21.60
C ILE A 323 -2.86 -7.19 21.73
N ILE A 324 -3.49 -7.83 20.74
CA ILE A 324 -3.74 -9.29 20.76
C ILE A 324 -2.42 -10.05 20.79
N VAL A 325 -1.50 -9.73 19.88
CA VAL A 325 -0.19 -10.40 19.76
C VAL A 325 0.65 -10.21 21.02
N THR A 326 0.59 -9.05 21.67
CA THR A 326 1.30 -8.81 22.94
C THR A 326 0.81 -9.73 24.06
N LYS A 327 -0.49 -10.09 24.09
CA LYS A 327 -1.06 -11.03 25.07
C LYS A 327 -0.66 -12.48 24.81
N ASP A 328 -0.22 -12.79 23.58
CA ASP A 328 0.23 -14.13 23.19
C ASP A 328 1.71 -14.39 23.46
N PHE A 329 2.48 -13.38 23.89
CA PHE A 329 3.91 -13.53 24.16
C PHE A 329 4.19 -14.53 25.29
N ASN A 330 5.25 -15.32 25.11
CA ASN A 330 5.70 -16.42 25.98
C ASN A 330 4.76 -17.63 26.05
N ARG A 331 3.85 -17.83 25.09
CA ARG A 331 2.96 -19.02 25.04
C ARG A 331 3.52 -20.18 24.21
N GLY A 332 4.83 -20.41 24.26
CA GLY A 332 5.45 -21.63 23.69
C GLY A 332 5.82 -21.59 22.21
N LEU A 333 5.52 -20.51 21.46
CA LEU A 333 5.96 -20.40 20.05
C LEU A 333 7.48 -20.54 19.93
N LYS A 334 8.23 -19.82 20.78
CA LYS A 334 9.69 -19.86 20.85
C LYS A 334 10.26 -21.24 21.24
N GLU A 335 9.56 -21.99 22.08
CA GLU A 335 9.99 -23.32 22.52
C GLU A 335 9.87 -24.36 21.41
N ILE A 336 8.89 -24.24 20.51
CA ILE A 336 8.74 -25.11 19.34
C ILE A 336 9.86 -24.87 18.34
N TRP A 337 10.23 -23.60 18.12
CA TRP A 337 11.39 -23.24 17.31
C TRP A 337 12.68 -23.83 17.89
N TYR A 338 12.83 -23.82 19.22
CA TYR A 338 14.00 -24.36 19.89
C TYR A 338 14.04 -25.89 19.89
N LYS A 339 12.89 -26.55 20.14
CA LYS A 339 12.75 -28.01 20.21
C LYS A 339 12.92 -28.68 18.84
N LYS A 340 12.44 -28.04 17.77
CA LYS A 340 12.64 -28.50 16.39
C LYS A 340 14.10 -28.40 15.95
N ASN A 341 14.83 -27.39 16.41
CA ASN A 341 16.28 -27.27 16.20
C ASN A 341 17.09 -28.32 16.99
N SER A 342 16.55 -28.89 18.07
CA SER A 342 17.22 -29.93 18.86
C SER A 342 16.91 -31.37 18.42
N GLU A 343 15.71 -31.65 17.88
CA GLU A 343 15.33 -32.99 17.41
C GLU A 343 15.88 -33.32 16.02
N PHE A 344 16.21 -32.31 15.22
CA PHE A 344 16.95 -32.44 13.96
C PHE A 344 18.22 -31.57 14.04
N PRO A 345 19.36 -32.11 14.51
CA PRO A 345 20.61 -31.36 14.47
C PRO A 345 20.90 -30.99 13.02
N MET A 346 21.09 -29.69 12.81
CA MET A 346 21.31 -28.99 11.55
C MET A 346 22.15 -29.77 10.53
N ASP A 347 21.49 -30.43 9.56
CA ASP A 347 22.11 -30.85 8.30
C ASP A 347 22.07 -29.66 7.33
N ASP A 348 23.22 -29.33 6.73
CA ASP A 348 23.53 -28.06 6.07
C ASP A 348 22.55 -27.64 4.95
N ARG A 349 21.74 -28.57 4.44
CA ARG A 349 20.68 -28.31 3.44
C ARG A 349 19.36 -27.80 4.02
N HIS A 350 19.08 -28.06 5.30
CA HIS A 350 17.87 -27.56 6.00
C HIS A 350 18.10 -26.20 6.70
N ASN A 351 19.36 -25.71 6.71
CA ASN A 351 19.79 -24.48 7.39
C ASN A 351 19.15 -23.19 6.86
N VAL A 352 18.55 -23.23 5.68
CA VAL A 352 17.88 -22.07 5.08
C VAL A 352 16.38 -22.00 5.42
N ILE A 353 15.75 -23.17 5.59
CA ILE A 353 14.28 -23.29 5.73
C ILE A 353 13.80 -22.80 7.11
N LEU A 354 14.57 -23.03 8.17
CA LEU A 354 14.19 -22.64 9.55
C LEU A 354 14.64 -21.22 9.92
N ARG A 355 15.72 -20.69 9.31
CA ARG A 355 16.10 -19.27 9.45
C ARG A 355 15.10 -18.34 8.77
N GLN A 356 14.60 -18.71 7.59
CA GLN A 356 13.80 -17.82 6.76
C GLN A 356 12.30 -17.72 7.15
N LEU A 357 11.79 -18.56 8.05
CA LEU A 357 10.40 -18.47 8.53
C LEU A 357 10.29 -17.82 9.91
N SER A 358 11.41 -17.54 10.56
CA SER A 358 11.49 -16.55 11.64
C SER A 358 11.65 -15.15 11.05
N LEU A 359 10.71 -14.73 10.20
CA LEU A 359 10.58 -13.34 9.72
C LEU A 359 11.92 -12.67 9.39
N ASP A 360 12.83 -13.33 8.64
CA ASP A 360 14.14 -12.78 8.27
C ASP A 360 14.02 -11.67 7.21
#